data_AF-A0A0W8E1E7-F1
#
_entry.id   AF-A0A0W8E1E7-F1
#
_cell.length_a   1.000
_cell.length_b   1.000
_cell.length_c   1.000
_cell.angle_alpha   90.00
_cell.angle_beta   90.00
_cell.angle_gamma   90.00
#
_symmetry.space_group_name_H-M   'P 1'
#
loop_
_entity.id
_entity.type
_entity.pdbx_description
1 polymer ?
#
loop_
_entity_poly.entity_id
_entity_poly.type
_entity_poly.pdbx_seq_one_letter_code
_entity_poly.pdbx_strand_id
1 'polypeptide(L)'
;MMELYGKSVLGTADGLVSRKIYLGAGESSPVSLEGESRELEADPIGYALLRLSNGESRVLVMLANHYNGEFEECFRFDRFVFSEDGFRFGEAVIEELLEDDSISDIYIDEIGPIELKGQGFCQILHKALQTDKNLYISVRSKCLNRVIERFGIEEGVCSHTET
;
A
#
# COMPACT_ATOMS: atom_id res chain seq x y z
N MET A 1 -3.39 -6.37 3.14
CA MET A 1 -3.62 -4.92 3.32
C MET A 1 -2.28 -4.28 3.03
N MET A 2 -2.20 -3.23 2.22
CA MET A 2 -0.90 -2.76 1.74
C MET A 2 -0.40 -1.57 2.58
N GLU A 3 0.70 -1.74 3.30
CA GLU A 3 1.43 -0.69 4.03
C GLU A 3 2.85 -0.52 3.47
N LEU A 4 3.18 0.69 3.01
CA LEU A 4 4.54 0.99 2.53
C LEU A 4 5.28 1.85 3.53
N TYR A 5 6.55 1.52 3.80
CA TYR A 5 7.43 2.28 4.70
C TYR A 5 8.71 2.70 3.96
N GLY A 6 9.15 3.95 4.10
CA GLY A 6 10.44 4.41 3.60
C GLY A 6 11.35 4.90 4.74
N LYS A 7 12.60 4.43 4.80
CA LYS A 7 13.61 4.95 5.76
C LYS A 7 14.83 5.44 4.99
N SER A 8 15.25 6.67 5.27
CA SER A 8 16.49 7.27 4.81
C SER A 8 17.55 7.26 5.93
N VAL A 9 18.79 6.90 5.60
CA VAL A 9 19.95 7.07 6.48
C VAL A 9 21.01 7.86 5.72
N LEU A 10 21.02 9.18 5.91
CA LEU A 10 22.13 10.04 5.52
C LEU A 10 22.95 10.38 6.77
N GLY A 11 24.15 9.82 6.84
CA GLY A 11 25.11 10.12 7.89
C GLY A 11 26.03 11.27 7.49
N THR A 12 25.89 12.41 8.15
CA THR A 12 27.01 13.20 8.69
C THR A 12 26.50 13.99 9.91
N ALA A 13 27.40 14.24 10.85
CA ALA A 13 27.16 14.87 12.14
C ALA A 13 26.23 16.11 12.10
N ASP A 14 25.44 16.26 13.16
CA ASP A 14 24.46 17.32 13.44
C ASP A 14 23.07 17.16 12.79
N GLY A 15 22.15 16.58 13.56
CA GLY A 15 20.70 16.80 13.40
C GLY A 15 20.00 15.91 12.36
N LEU A 16 19.67 14.68 12.74
CA LEU A 16 18.81 13.77 11.96
C LEU A 16 17.42 14.40 11.74
N VAL A 17 17.07 14.72 10.49
CA VAL A 17 15.68 14.93 10.06
C VAL A 17 15.32 13.77 9.13
N SER A 18 14.68 12.73 9.67
CA SER A 18 14.14 11.64 8.83
C SER A 18 12.90 12.14 8.10
N ARG A 19 12.89 12.10 6.77
CA ARG A 19 11.63 12.17 6.01
C ARG A 19 11.10 10.75 5.89
N LYS A 20 10.01 10.47 6.60
CA LYS A 20 9.30 9.21 6.51
C LYS A 20 8.04 9.46 5.71
N ILE A 21 7.91 8.79 4.57
CA ILE A 21 6.68 8.76 3.81
C ILE A 21 6.13 7.35 3.98
N TYR A 22 4.87 7.29 4.37
CA TYR A 22 4.20 6.03 4.61
C TYR A 22 2.91 6.02 3.82
N LEU A 23 2.51 4.86 3.32
CA LEU A 23 1.21 4.64 2.73
C LEU A 23 0.53 3.57 3.56
N GLY A 24 -0.51 3.92 4.32
CA GLY A 24 -1.29 2.97 5.12
C GLY A 24 -2.71 2.85 4.60
N ALA A 25 -3.36 1.72 4.86
CA ALA A 25 -4.79 1.53 4.62
C ALA A 25 -5.56 1.83 5.92
N GLY A 26 -6.16 3.01 6.04
CA GLY A 26 -7.00 3.37 7.19
C GLY A 26 -8.44 2.89 7.02
N GLU A 27 -9.11 2.49 8.11
CA GLU A 27 -10.56 2.26 8.11
C GLU A 27 -11.27 3.57 7.73
N SER A 28 -12.13 3.53 6.72
CA SER A 28 -12.99 4.67 6.40
C SER A 28 -14.27 4.57 7.24
N SER A 29 -14.44 5.49 8.20
CA SER A 29 -15.75 5.74 8.82
C SER A 29 -16.77 6.16 7.74
N PRO A 30 -18.07 5.87 7.92
CA PRO A 30 -19.10 6.30 6.98
C PRO A 30 -19.09 7.82 6.84
N VAL A 31 -19.22 8.31 5.61
CA VAL A 31 -19.42 9.73 5.31
C VAL A 31 -20.70 10.18 6.02
N SER A 32 -20.57 11.11 6.97
CA SER A 32 -21.69 11.63 7.73
C SER A 32 -22.71 12.31 6.81
N LEU A 33 -23.88 11.71 6.64
CA LEU A 33 -25.10 12.45 6.33
C LEU A 33 -25.63 12.99 7.66
N GLU A 34 -25.96 14.28 7.70
CA GLU A 34 -26.42 14.99 8.90
C GLU A 34 -27.54 14.22 9.62
N GLY A 35 -27.31 13.81 10.87
CA GLY A 35 -28.36 13.22 11.72
C GLY A 35 -27.85 12.26 12.80
N GLU A 36 -27.80 12.78 14.03
CA GLU A 36 -27.87 12.09 15.32
C GLU A 36 -26.84 10.99 15.69
N SER A 37 -26.07 11.32 16.73
CA SER A 37 -25.03 10.52 17.35
C SER A 37 -25.55 9.25 18.04
N ARG A 38 -25.19 8.11 17.47
CA ARG A 38 -24.90 6.86 18.21
C ARG A 38 -23.60 6.31 17.62
N GLU A 39 -22.54 6.23 18.43
CA GLU A 39 -21.35 5.44 18.13
C GLU A 39 -21.75 3.95 18.12
N LEU A 40 -22.33 3.52 17.01
CA LEU A 40 -22.32 2.12 16.62
C LEU A 40 -20.93 1.91 15.99
N GLU A 41 -20.14 0.97 16.50
CA GLU A 41 -18.96 0.46 15.78
C GLU A 41 -19.47 -0.11 14.45
N ALA A 42 -19.49 0.74 13.41
CA ALA A 42 -19.89 0.35 12.09
C ALA A 42 -18.78 -0.51 11.49
N ASP A 43 -19.13 -1.68 10.97
CA ASP A 43 -18.18 -2.51 10.24
C ASP A 43 -17.49 -1.64 9.17
N PRO A 44 -16.15 -1.67 9.06
CA PRO A 44 -15.45 -0.86 8.07
C PRO A 44 -15.93 -1.22 6.66
N ILE A 45 -16.54 -0.25 5.98
CA ILE A 45 -17.10 -0.42 4.63
C ILE A 45 -16.04 -0.35 3.52
N GLY A 46 -14.78 -0.09 3.88
CA GLY A 46 -13.67 0.11 2.96
C GLY A 46 -12.38 0.52 3.64
N TYR A 47 -11.35 0.75 2.81
CA TYR A 47 -10.05 1.25 3.22
C TYR A 47 -9.59 2.39 2.32
N ALA A 48 -8.87 3.36 2.91
CA ALA A 48 -8.24 4.47 2.20
C ALA A 48 -6.72 4.38 2.29
N LEU A 49 -6.03 4.67 1.17
CA LEU A 49 -4.60 4.97 1.17
C LEU A 49 -4.35 6.30 1.88
N LEU A 50 -3.39 6.33 2.79
CA LEU A 50 -3.01 7.50 3.57
C LEU A 50 -1.50 7.73 3.47
N ARG A 51 -1.11 8.86 2.88
CA ARG A 51 0.27 9.36 2.87
C ARG A 51 0.60 10.00 4.22
N LEU A 52 1.26 9.28 5.13
CA LEU A 52 1.48 9.80 6.50
C LEU A 52 2.39 11.02 6.58
N SER A 53 3.25 11.26 5.58
CA SER A 53 4.14 12.43 5.60
C SER A 53 3.39 13.77 5.54
N ASN A 54 2.19 13.78 4.96
CA ASN A 54 1.38 14.97 4.77
C ASN A 54 -0.10 14.80 5.14
N GLY A 55 -0.53 13.59 5.50
CA GLY A 55 -1.91 13.25 5.83
C GLY A 55 -2.86 13.16 4.64
N GLU A 56 -2.36 13.27 3.40
CA GLU A 56 -3.18 13.15 2.21
C GLU A 56 -3.72 11.73 2.08
N SER A 57 -5.00 11.56 1.74
CA SER A 57 -5.61 10.25 1.59
C SER A 57 -6.52 10.14 0.37
N ARG A 58 -6.68 8.92 -0.13
CA ARG A 58 -7.64 8.54 -1.18
C ARG A 58 -8.28 7.21 -0.85
N VAL A 59 -9.56 7.05 -1.15
CA VAL A 59 -10.24 5.76 -1.01
C VAL A 59 -9.57 4.76 -1.94
N LEU A 60 -9.15 3.61 -1.41
CA LEU A 60 -8.55 2.54 -2.20
C LEU A 60 -9.61 1.52 -2.61
N VAL A 61 -10.47 1.16 -1.67
CA VAL A 61 -11.30 -0.02 -1.80
C VAL A 61 -12.54 0.09 -0.91
N MET A 62 -13.67 -0.43 -1.40
CA MET A 62 -14.93 -0.53 -0.65
C MET A 62 -15.53 -1.92 -0.78
N LEU A 63 -16.35 -2.33 0.18
CA LEU A 63 -17.17 -3.53 0.08
C LEU A 63 -18.18 -3.36 -1.06
N ALA A 64 -18.30 -4.39 -1.90
CA ALA A 64 -19.14 -4.35 -3.10
C ALA A 64 -20.63 -4.16 -2.82
N ASN A 65 -21.12 -4.58 -1.65
CA ASN A 65 -22.50 -4.36 -1.22
C ASN A 65 -22.77 -2.94 -0.69
N HIS A 66 -21.73 -2.14 -0.49
CA HIS A 66 -21.82 -0.74 -0.05
C HIS A 66 -21.41 0.25 -1.14
N TYR A 67 -20.87 -0.23 -2.27
CA TYR A 67 -20.44 0.60 -3.39
C TYR A 67 -21.61 0.96 -4.30
N ASN A 68 -21.89 2.27 -4.43
CA ASN A 68 -22.92 2.86 -5.28
C ASN A 68 -22.36 3.86 -6.31
N GLY A 69 -21.06 3.79 -6.60
CA GLY A 69 -20.39 4.65 -7.59
C GLY A 69 -19.59 5.81 -6.98
N GLU A 70 -19.09 5.63 -5.75
CA GLU A 70 -18.33 6.64 -5.00
C GLU A 70 -17.01 7.04 -5.68
N PHE A 71 -16.48 6.17 -6.55
CA PHE A 71 -15.28 6.40 -7.35
C PHE A 71 -15.35 5.61 -8.66
N GLU A 72 -14.48 5.96 -9.62
CA GLU A 72 -14.27 5.15 -10.82
C GLU A 72 -13.67 3.78 -10.47
N GLU A 73 -14.40 2.72 -10.80
CA GLU A 73 -13.98 1.34 -10.53
C GLU A 73 -12.83 0.94 -11.45
N CYS A 74 -11.70 0.55 -10.85
CA CYS A 74 -10.58 -0.04 -11.57
C CYS A 74 -10.81 -1.54 -11.79
N PHE A 75 -11.12 -2.28 -10.72
CA PHE A 75 -11.46 -3.70 -10.77
C PHE A 75 -12.17 -4.17 -9.49
N ARG A 76 -12.70 -5.40 -9.54
CA ARG A 76 -13.24 -6.13 -8.39
C ARG A 76 -12.37 -7.33 -8.04
N PHE A 77 -12.21 -7.57 -6.75
CA PHE A 77 -11.53 -8.75 -6.24
C PHE A 77 -12.20 -9.20 -4.94
N ASP A 78 -12.69 -10.44 -4.91
CA ASP A 78 -13.48 -10.98 -3.80
C ASP A 78 -14.69 -10.06 -3.50
N ARG A 79 -14.97 -9.77 -2.23
CA ARG A 79 -16.04 -8.86 -1.78
C ARG A 79 -15.78 -7.36 -2.00
N PHE A 80 -14.72 -6.98 -2.71
CA PHE A 80 -14.23 -5.61 -2.76
C PHE A 80 -14.25 -5.00 -4.18
N VAL A 81 -14.46 -3.69 -4.24
CA VAL A 81 -14.38 -2.82 -5.42
C VAL A 81 -13.24 -1.85 -5.19
N PHE A 82 -12.30 -1.76 -6.14
CA PHE A 82 -11.11 -0.93 -6.01
C PHE A 82 -11.18 0.33 -6.86
N SER A 83 -10.66 1.43 -6.32
CA SER A 83 -10.65 2.75 -6.91
C SER A 83 -9.48 2.94 -7.88
N GLU A 84 -9.78 3.44 -9.08
CA GLU A 84 -8.73 3.85 -10.02
C GLU A 84 -7.91 5.03 -9.49
N ASP A 85 -8.56 6.06 -8.94
CA ASP A 85 -7.87 7.22 -8.36
C ASP A 85 -7.01 6.81 -7.15
N GLY A 86 -7.51 5.89 -6.32
CA GLY A 86 -6.74 5.32 -5.22
C GLY A 86 -5.44 4.67 -5.69
N PHE A 87 -5.48 3.82 -6.73
CA PHE A 87 -4.26 3.23 -7.26
C PHE A 87 -3.32 4.24 -7.89
N ARG A 88 -3.84 5.18 -8.70
CA ARG A 88 -3.01 6.24 -9.30
C ARG A 88 -2.31 7.07 -8.24
N PHE A 89 -3.01 7.42 -7.16
CA PHE A 89 -2.43 8.12 -6.02
C PHE A 89 -1.31 7.31 -5.36
N GLY A 90 -1.56 6.03 -5.04
CA GLY A 90 -0.55 5.17 -4.43
C GLY A 90 0.68 4.99 -5.32
N GLU A 91 0.49 4.74 -6.62
CA GLU A 91 1.59 4.58 -7.59
C GLU A 91 2.44 5.84 -7.69
N ALA A 92 1.82 7.02 -7.81
CA ALA A 92 2.54 8.28 -7.87
C ALA A 92 3.40 8.51 -6.62
N VAL A 93 2.84 8.25 -5.43
CA VAL A 93 3.60 8.41 -4.19
C VAL A 93 4.75 7.41 -4.12
N ILE A 94 4.57 6.15 -4.49
CA ILE A 94 5.67 5.17 -4.48
C ILE A 94 6.74 5.55 -5.52
N GLU A 95 6.35 6.05 -6.69
CA GLU A 95 7.28 6.49 -7.72
C GLU A 95 8.14 7.66 -7.19
N GLU A 96 7.55 8.62 -6.48
CA GLU A 96 8.32 9.64 -5.75
C GLU A 96 9.34 9.03 -4.76
N LEU A 97 9.00 7.93 -4.07
CA LEU A 97 9.93 7.26 -3.14
C LEU A 97 11.06 6.51 -3.85
N LEU A 98 10.76 5.92 -5.01
CA LEU A 98 11.74 5.20 -5.82
C LEU A 98 12.72 6.18 -6.47
N GLU A 99 12.29 7.39 -6.81
CA GLU A 99 13.12 8.43 -7.41
C GLU A 99 13.92 9.26 -6.40
N ASP A 100 13.57 9.22 -5.10
CA ASP A 100 14.30 9.97 -4.06
C ASP A 100 15.59 9.24 -3.65
N ASP A 101 16.73 9.76 -4.13
CA ASP A 101 18.08 9.25 -3.80
C ASP A 101 18.41 9.29 -2.30
N SER A 102 17.69 10.08 -1.51
CA SER A 102 17.90 10.11 -0.05
C SER A 102 17.30 8.88 0.64
N ILE A 103 16.40 8.14 -0.03
CA ILE A 103 15.73 6.95 0.52
C ILE A 103 16.50 5.69 0.10
N SER A 104 17.01 4.96 1.09
CA SER A 104 17.72 3.70 0.87
C SER A 104 16.85 2.47 1.07
N ASP A 105 15.86 2.54 1.95
CA ASP A 105 15.07 1.39 2.36
C ASP A 105 13.58 1.62 2.07
N ILE A 106 12.96 0.66 1.38
CA ILE A 106 11.54 0.64 1.05
C ILE A 106 10.95 -0.67 1.55
N TYR A 107 9.84 -0.56 2.26
CA TYR A 107 9.09 -1.67 2.81
C TYR A 107 7.76 -1.71 2.10
N ILE A 108 7.33 -2.90 1.70
CA ILE A 108 6.06 -3.16 1.02
C ILE A 108 5.35 -4.30 1.74
N ASP A 109 4.49 -3.98 2.69
CA ASP A 109 3.45 -4.88 3.20
C ASP A 109 2.24 -4.72 2.26
N GLU A 110 1.47 -5.67 1.78
CA GLU A 110 1.62 -7.12 1.66
C GLU A 110 1.38 -7.46 0.18
N ILE A 111 2.25 -8.27 -0.42
CA ILE A 111 2.06 -8.77 -1.79
C ILE A 111 1.24 -10.06 -1.78
N GLY A 112 0.25 -10.13 -2.67
CA GLY A 112 -0.70 -11.22 -2.65
C GLY A 112 -1.30 -11.60 -4.00
N PRO A 113 -2.50 -12.22 -3.99
CA PRO A 113 -3.15 -12.69 -5.20
C PRO A 113 -3.49 -11.61 -6.23
N ILE A 114 -3.63 -10.34 -5.82
CA ILE A 114 -3.95 -9.23 -6.72
C ILE A 114 -2.74 -8.93 -7.61
N GLU A 115 -1.57 -8.75 -7.01
CA GLU A 115 -0.32 -8.45 -7.71
C GLU A 115 0.14 -9.66 -8.55
N LEU A 116 -0.07 -10.87 -8.04
CA LEU A 116 0.16 -12.11 -8.81
C LEU A 116 -0.69 -12.22 -10.09
N LYS A 117 -1.83 -11.52 -10.17
CA LYS A 117 -2.67 -11.44 -11.37
C LYS A 117 -2.29 -10.30 -12.31
N GLY A 118 -1.27 -9.51 -11.98
CA GLY A 118 -0.90 -8.31 -12.74
C GLY A 118 -1.77 -7.09 -12.46
N GLN A 119 -2.53 -7.11 -11.35
CA GLN A 119 -3.39 -6.02 -10.92
C GLN A 119 -2.81 -5.30 -9.68
N GLY A 120 -3.49 -4.27 -9.21
CA GLY A 120 -3.07 -3.47 -8.07
C GLY A 120 -1.69 -2.88 -8.29
N PHE A 121 -0.82 -2.94 -7.28
CA PHE A 121 0.52 -2.36 -7.32
C PHE A 121 1.58 -3.24 -8.02
N CYS A 122 1.15 -4.15 -8.92
CA CYS A 122 2.07 -5.05 -9.61
C CYS A 122 3.14 -4.31 -10.43
N GLN A 123 2.77 -3.22 -11.12
CA GLN A 123 3.69 -2.49 -11.98
C GLN A 123 4.75 -1.75 -11.18
N ILE A 124 4.34 -1.06 -10.11
CA ILE A 124 5.26 -0.34 -9.25
C ILE A 124 6.15 -1.29 -8.43
N LEU A 125 5.67 -2.50 -8.11
CA LEU A 125 6.51 -3.55 -7.54
C LEU A 125 7.63 -3.98 -8.50
N HIS A 126 7.34 -4.15 -9.81
CA HIS A 126 8.38 -4.41 -10.80
C HIS A 126 9.41 -3.28 -10.86
N LYS A 127 8.96 -2.02 -10.85
CA LYS A 127 9.86 -0.86 -10.82
C LYS A 127 10.72 -0.88 -9.55
N ALA A 128 10.13 -1.14 -8.40
CA ALA A 128 10.84 -1.19 -7.12
C ALA A 128 11.98 -2.21 -7.16
N LEU A 129 11.70 -3.44 -7.63
CA LEU A 129 12.68 -4.53 -7.75
C LEU A 129 13.85 -4.24 -8.71
N GLN A 130 13.72 -3.21 -9.55
CA GLN A 130 14.77 -2.78 -10.48
C GLN A 130 15.65 -1.65 -9.92
N THR A 131 15.34 -1.14 -8.72
CA THR A 131 16.15 -0.11 -8.06
C THR A 131 17.32 -0.73 -7.30
N ASP A 132 18.29 0.09 -6.92
CA ASP A 132 19.39 -0.26 -6.02
C ASP A 132 19.03 -0.09 -4.53
N LYS A 133 17.76 0.18 -4.23
CA LYS A 133 17.24 0.34 -2.85
C LYS A 133 17.02 -1.01 -2.18
N ASN A 134 17.14 -1.03 -0.86
CA ASN A 134 16.81 -2.21 -0.06
C ASN A 134 15.28 -2.37 0.01
N LEU A 135 14.78 -3.53 -0.44
CA LEU A 135 13.36 -3.85 -0.38
C LEU A 135 13.02 -4.85 0.72
N TYR A 136 12.04 -4.50 1.54
CA TYR A 136 11.50 -5.35 2.59
C TYR A 136 10.03 -5.64 2.29
N ILE A 137 9.76 -6.80 1.70
CA ILE A 137 8.44 -7.12 1.20
C ILE A 137 7.78 -8.15 2.11
N SER A 138 6.61 -7.83 2.64
CA SER A 138 5.75 -8.83 3.25
C SER A 138 4.95 -9.53 2.15
N VAL A 139 4.85 -10.85 2.23
CA VAL A 139 4.13 -11.67 1.24
C VAL A 139 3.19 -12.60 1.98
N ARG A 140 1.94 -12.71 1.51
CA ARG A 140 1.03 -13.74 2.01
C ARG A 140 1.73 -15.10 1.96
N SER A 141 1.75 -15.83 3.06
CA SER A 141 2.47 -17.11 3.18
C SER A 141 2.18 -18.08 2.02
N LYS A 142 0.90 -18.24 1.65
CA LYS A 142 0.45 -19.07 0.51
C LYS A 142 0.86 -18.57 -0.89
N CYS A 143 1.40 -17.36 -0.97
CA CYS A 143 1.80 -16.69 -2.22
C CYS A 143 3.33 -16.66 -2.39
N LEU A 144 4.13 -16.94 -1.35
CA LEU A 144 5.58 -16.73 -1.34
C LEU A 144 6.30 -17.30 -2.57
N ASN A 145 6.21 -18.61 -2.81
CA ASN A 145 6.91 -19.25 -3.92
C ASN A 145 6.49 -18.67 -5.29
N ARG A 146 5.20 -18.36 -5.45
CA ARG A 146 4.65 -17.79 -6.68
C ARG A 146 5.12 -16.35 -6.89
N VAL A 147 5.32 -15.59 -5.82
CA VAL A 147 5.86 -14.23 -5.86
C VAL A 147 7.33 -14.30 -6.26
N ILE A 148 8.13 -15.14 -5.61
CA ILE A 148 9.54 -15.33 -5.96
C ILE A 148 9.70 -15.68 -7.44
N GLU A 149 8.93 -16.65 -7.93
CA GLU A 149 8.95 -17.09 -9.34
C GLU A 149 8.48 -15.98 -10.29
N ARG A 150 7.34 -15.36 -10.02
CA ARG A 150 6.75 -14.35 -10.92
C ARG A 150 7.63 -13.11 -11.05
N PHE A 151 8.24 -12.69 -9.96
CA PHE A 151 9.00 -11.45 -9.90
C PHE A 151 10.51 -11.66 -10.05
N GLY A 152 10.98 -12.89 -10.23
CA GLY A 152 12.40 -13.20 -10.46
C GLY A 152 13.29 -12.79 -9.30
N ILE A 153 12.84 -13.01 -8.06
CA ILE A 153 13.59 -12.62 -6.86
C ILE A 153 14.68 -13.67 -6.62
N GLU A 154 15.91 -13.37 -7.03
CA GLU A 154 17.04 -14.32 -6.98
C GLU A 154 17.81 -14.26 -5.64
N GLU A 155 17.90 -13.08 -5.02
CA GLU A 155 18.61 -12.86 -3.76
C GLU A 155 17.68 -12.24 -2.71
N GLY A 156 17.71 -12.75 -1.48
CA GLY A 156 16.91 -12.22 -0.39
C GLY A 156 16.97 -13.08 0.88
N VAL A 157 16.65 -12.46 2.02
CA VAL A 157 16.46 -13.17 3.30
C VAL A 157 14.97 -13.23 3.57
N CYS A 158 14.43 -14.44 3.70
CA CYS A 158 13.04 -14.65 4.08
C CYS A 158 12.96 -15.03 5.56
N SER A 159 12.19 -14.26 6.33
CA SER A 159 11.79 -14.62 7.69
C SER A 159 10.30 -14.95 7.72
N HIS A 160 9.95 -15.98 8.49
CA HIS A 160 8.55 -16.32 8.74
C HIS A 160 8.15 -15.75 10.10
N THR A 161 7.10 -14.94 10.11
CA THR A 161 6.46 -14.47 11.34
C THR A 161 5.10 -15.16 11.46
N GLU A 162 4.97 -16.06 12.44
CA GLU A 162 3.67 -16.56 12.86
C GLU A 162 2.93 -15.39 13.54
N THR A 163 1.71 -15.08 13.06
CA THR A 163 0.82 -14.06 13.62
C THR A 163 -0.31 -14.74 14.37
#